data_AF-A0A2H5VFT5-F1
#
_entry.id   AF-A0A2H5VFT5-F1
#
_cell.length_a   1.000
_cell.length_b   1.000
_cell.length_c   1.000
_cell.angle_alpha   90.00
_cell.angle_beta   90.00
_cell.angle_gamma   90.00
#
_symmetry.space_group_name_H-M   'P 1'
#
loop_
_entity.id
_entity.type
_entity.pdbx_description
1 polymer ?
#
loop_
_entity_poly.entity_id
_entity_poly.type
_entity_poly.pdbx_seq_one_letter_code
_entity_poly.pdbx_strand_id
1 'polypeptide(L)'
;MEDIKALLKRFGNIFVQIYGQAEMNSLISTLSKEDHVLDEKDKKYKLLKSAGKINIGVDVKIVNDKGEEVRVGEVGEIVAKNESLMLGYWNDPELTKEVVKDGWIYTGDLGYIDEEGYLYIVDRKKDVIKSGGLAVYSKEVEDVILKHPAVKEVAVIGVPDEIWGEAVKAIVVLKDNVKVSEEEIIEFCKEYLSSYKKPKSVEFVEALPKNPAGKILKRELREKYWKGMGRRI
;
A
#
# COMPACT_ATOMS: atom_id res chain seq x y z
N MET A 1 5.72 0.81 10.43
CA MET A 1 5.61 0.21 11.79
C MET A 1 6.55 0.86 12.80
N GLU A 2 7.80 1.19 12.43
CA GLU A 2 8.75 1.70 13.43
C GLU A 2 8.35 3.07 14.00
N ASP A 3 7.72 3.93 13.17
CA ASP A 3 7.22 5.23 13.61
C ASP A 3 6.15 5.09 14.71
N ILE A 4 5.11 4.26 14.52
CA ILE A 4 4.06 4.10 15.53
C ILE A 4 4.62 3.52 16.83
N LYS A 5 5.62 2.63 16.77
CA LYS A 5 6.29 2.12 17.97
C LYS A 5 7.06 3.22 18.71
N ALA A 6 7.82 4.04 17.98
CA ALA A 6 8.55 5.15 18.56
C ALA A 6 7.59 6.18 19.19
N LEU A 7 6.48 6.48 18.51
CA LEU A 7 5.44 7.38 18.99
C LEU A 7 4.73 6.84 20.24
N LEU A 8 4.34 5.56 20.26
CA LEU A 8 3.75 4.91 21.44
C LEU A 8 4.70 4.92 22.65
N LYS A 9 6.00 4.68 22.44
CA LYS A 9 7.01 4.79 23.51
C LYS A 9 7.15 6.22 24.04
N ARG A 10 7.05 7.22 23.16
CA ARG A 10 7.28 8.63 23.50
C ARG A 10 6.07 9.28 24.17
N PHE A 11 4.87 9.04 23.63
CA PHE A 11 3.64 9.73 24.00
C PHE A 11 2.65 8.84 24.75
N GLY A 12 2.97 7.56 24.91
CA GLY A 12 2.08 6.57 25.50
C GLY A 12 0.99 6.12 24.53
N ASN A 13 0.11 5.25 25.02
CA ASN A 13 -0.99 4.72 24.24
C ASN A 13 -2.15 5.74 24.19
N ILE A 14 -2.04 6.70 23.27
CA ILE A 14 -3.06 7.73 23.02
C ILE A 14 -3.49 7.79 21.55
N PHE A 15 -3.03 6.83 20.76
CA PHE A 15 -3.19 6.84 19.31
C PHE A 15 -4.44 6.09 18.89
N VAL A 16 -5.08 6.61 17.85
CA VAL A 16 -6.14 5.95 17.09
C VAL A 16 -5.73 6.05 15.63
N GLN A 17 -5.82 4.94 14.89
CA GLN A 17 -5.57 4.96 13.44
C GLN A 17 -6.90 4.82 12.71
N ILE A 18 -7.03 5.55 11.62
CA ILE A 18 -8.25 5.59 10.82
C ILE A 18 -7.90 5.30 9.37
N TYR A 19 -8.76 4.54 8.71
CA TYR A 19 -8.70 4.31 7.27
C TYR A 19 -10.01 4.75 6.64
N GLY A 20 -9.89 5.41 5.50
CA GLY A 20 -11.00 5.98 4.74
C GLY A 20 -10.48 6.73 3.53
N GLN A 21 -11.42 7.22 2.73
CA GLN A 21 -11.13 8.00 1.52
C GLN A 21 -12.24 9.03 1.32
N ALA A 22 -11.98 10.05 0.50
CA ALA A 22 -12.89 11.19 0.33
C ALA A 22 -14.25 10.74 -0.24
N GLU A 23 -14.22 9.74 -1.12
CA GLU A 23 -15.35 9.17 -1.84
C GLU A 23 -16.37 8.51 -0.90
N MET A 24 -15.95 8.08 0.30
CA MET A 24 -16.83 7.49 1.30
C MET A 24 -17.53 8.51 2.20
N ASN A 25 -17.01 9.74 2.31
CA ASN A 25 -17.48 10.75 3.27
C ASN A 25 -17.62 10.22 4.73
N SER A 26 -16.92 9.13 5.05
CA SER A 26 -16.88 8.48 6.36
C SER A 26 -15.56 7.74 6.52
N LEU A 27 -15.25 7.39 7.76
CA LEU A 27 -14.14 6.50 8.07
C LEU A 27 -14.59 5.06 7.85
N ILE A 28 -13.85 4.29 7.05
CA ILE A 28 -14.14 2.88 6.75
C ILE A 28 -13.84 2.01 7.97
N SER A 29 -12.65 2.18 8.58
CA SER A 29 -12.23 1.40 9.73
C SER A 29 -11.40 2.22 10.71
N THR A 30 -11.36 1.73 11.95
CA THR A 30 -10.63 2.36 13.05
C THR A 30 -9.86 1.32 13.86
N LEU A 31 -8.56 1.54 14.04
CA LEU A 31 -7.77 0.80 15.03
C LEU A 31 -7.82 1.56 16.35
N SER A 32 -8.47 0.96 17.33
CA SER A 32 -8.69 1.57 18.63
C SER A 32 -7.37 1.75 19.40
N LYS A 33 -7.39 2.62 20.40
CA LYS A 33 -6.28 2.81 21.33
C LYS A 33 -5.90 1.48 21.99
N GLU A 34 -6.88 0.67 22.38
CA GLU A 34 -6.71 -0.60 23.08
C GLU A 34 -6.05 -1.69 22.22
N ASP A 35 -5.96 -1.48 20.91
CA ASP A 35 -5.32 -2.40 19.96
C ASP A 35 -3.86 -2.02 19.67
N HIS A 36 -3.40 -0.85 20.14
CA HIS A 36 -2.01 -0.43 20.04
C HIS A 36 -1.16 -1.00 21.17
N VAL A 37 -0.85 -2.30 21.10
CA VAL A 37 -0.03 -3.01 22.08
C VAL A 37 1.42 -3.14 21.59
N LEU A 38 2.38 -2.72 22.42
CA LEU A 38 3.81 -2.78 22.11
C LEU A 38 4.51 -4.07 22.57
N ASP A 39 3.91 -4.85 23.46
CA ASP A 39 4.49 -6.11 23.92
C ASP A 39 4.40 -7.15 22.81
N GLU A 40 5.56 -7.57 22.26
CA GLU A 40 5.64 -8.53 21.16
C GLU A 40 5.11 -9.92 21.54
N LYS A 41 4.98 -10.22 22.84
CA LYS A 41 4.40 -11.46 23.35
C LYS A 41 2.87 -11.41 23.37
N ASP A 42 2.28 -10.22 23.32
CA ASP A 42 0.83 -10.08 23.24
C ASP A 42 0.36 -10.36 21.81
N LYS A 43 -0.70 -11.17 21.68
CA LYS A 43 -1.32 -11.47 20.39
C LYS A 43 -1.77 -10.21 19.64
N LYS A 44 -2.09 -9.12 20.35
CA LYS A 44 -2.49 -7.83 19.77
C LYS A 44 -1.34 -7.07 19.13
N TYR A 45 -0.09 -7.43 19.39
CA TYR A 45 1.06 -6.79 18.74
C TYR A 45 0.96 -6.80 17.21
N LYS A 46 0.41 -7.88 16.63
CA LYS A 46 0.19 -7.99 15.18
C LYS A 46 -0.76 -6.91 14.64
N LEU A 47 -1.66 -6.39 15.48
CA LEU A 47 -2.67 -5.39 15.10
C LEU A 47 -2.05 -4.02 14.80
N LEU A 48 -0.78 -3.78 15.16
CA LEU A 48 -0.05 -2.58 14.73
C LEU A 48 0.10 -2.47 13.20
N LYS A 49 -0.21 -3.54 12.45
CA LYS A 49 -0.28 -3.56 10.98
C LYS A 49 -1.70 -3.41 10.43
N SER A 50 -2.72 -3.45 11.28
CA SER A 50 -4.11 -3.42 10.88
C SER A 50 -4.59 -1.99 10.64
N ALA A 51 -5.53 -1.81 9.71
CA ALA A 51 -6.35 -0.61 9.58
C ALA A 51 -7.52 -0.59 10.58
N GLY A 52 -7.61 -1.57 11.47
CA GLY A 52 -8.61 -1.67 12.51
C GLY A 52 -9.88 -2.40 12.10
N LYS A 53 -10.93 -2.22 12.91
CA LYS A 53 -12.25 -2.81 12.66
C LYS A 53 -13.12 -1.87 11.85
N ILE A 54 -14.00 -2.46 11.04
CA ILE A 54 -14.97 -1.71 10.24
C ILE A 54 -15.87 -0.89 11.17
N ASN A 55 -16.06 0.38 10.82
CA ASN A 55 -16.89 1.29 11.62
C ASN A 55 -18.38 0.98 11.45
N ILE A 56 -19.16 1.32 12.47
CA ILE A 56 -20.62 1.21 12.44
C ILE A 56 -21.16 2.04 11.26
N GLY A 57 -22.13 1.47 10.52
CA GLY A 57 -22.75 2.13 9.36
C GLY A 57 -21.93 2.04 8.08
N VAL A 58 -20.83 1.27 8.07
CA VAL A 58 -20.06 0.97 6.87
C VAL A 58 -20.11 -0.53 6.60
N ASP A 59 -20.54 -0.90 5.41
CA ASP A 59 -20.41 -2.26 4.90
C ASP A 59 -19.10 -2.36 4.10
N VAL A 60 -18.34 -3.44 4.30
CA VAL A 60 -17.11 -3.72 3.56
C VAL A 60 -17.11 -5.15 3.05
N LYS A 61 -16.64 -5.31 1.81
CA LYS A 61 -16.33 -6.60 1.22
C LYS A 61 -14.92 -6.58 0.64
N ILE A 62 -14.31 -7.76 0.56
CA ILE A 62 -13.07 -7.97 -0.18
C ILE A 62 -13.44 -8.76 -1.43
N VAL A 63 -13.15 -8.23 -2.62
CA VAL A 63 -13.57 -8.83 -3.89
C VAL A 63 -12.40 -9.12 -4.81
N ASN A 64 -12.53 -10.15 -5.64
CA ASN A 64 -11.56 -10.46 -6.70
C ASN A 64 -11.76 -9.54 -7.93
N ASP A 65 -10.97 -9.73 -8.98
CA ASP A 65 -11.06 -8.96 -10.23
C ASP A 65 -12.41 -9.11 -10.98
N LYS A 66 -13.21 -10.14 -10.66
CA LYS A 66 -14.56 -10.35 -11.20
C LYS A 66 -15.64 -9.68 -10.34
N GLY A 67 -15.28 -9.08 -9.21
CA GLY A 67 -16.23 -8.49 -8.25
C GLY A 67 -16.88 -9.52 -7.32
N GLU A 68 -16.38 -10.76 -7.27
CA GLU A 68 -16.88 -11.79 -6.39
C GLU A 68 -16.16 -11.73 -5.03
N GLU A 69 -16.89 -11.91 -3.93
CA GLU A 69 -16.29 -11.93 -2.59
C GLU A 69 -15.29 -13.07 -2.44
N VAL A 70 -14.11 -12.74 -1.90
CA VAL A 70 -13.05 -13.72 -1.60
C VAL A 70 -13.20 -14.27 -0.18
N ARG A 71 -12.46 -15.33 0.15
CA ARG A 71 -12.51 -15.91 1.50
C ARG A 71 -11.83 -14.99 2.52
N VAL A 72 -12.16 -15.18 3.80
CA VAL A 72 -11.46 -14.52 4.91
C VAL A 72 -9.95 -14.78 4.79
N GLY A 73 -9.15 -13.73 4.96
CA GLY A 73 -7.69 -13.77 4.81
C GLY A 73 -7.17 -13.73 3.37
N GLU A 74 -8.02 -13.87 2.34
CA GLU A 74 -7.60 -13.72 0.95
C GLU A 74 -7.52 -12.25 0.55
N VAL A 75 -6.47 -11.90 -0.20
CA VAL A 75 -6.28 -10.53 -0.69
C VAL A 75 -7.18 -10.28 -1.89
N GLY A 76 -7.93 -9.18 -1.82
CA GLY A 76 -8.71 -8.65 -2.93
C GLY A 76 -8.87 -7.14 -2.81
N GLU A 77 -9.66 -6.56 -3.70
CA GLU A 77 -10.00 -5.14 -3.63
C GLU A 77 -11.01 -4.87 -2.51
N ILE A 78 -10.72 -3.86 -1.70
CA ILE A 78 -11.62 -3.40 -0.67
C ILE A 78 -12.73 -2.62 -1.37
N VAL A 79 -13.97 -3.08 -1.23
CA VAL A 79 -15.16 -2.33 -1.64
C VAL A 79 -15.97 -1.96 -0.41
N ALA A 80 -16.49 -0.74 -0.39
CA ALA A 80 -17.19 -0.22 0.76
C ALA A 80 -18.50 0.48 0.38
N LYS A 81 -19.45 0.50 1.30
CA LYS A 81 -20.77 1.11 1.13
C LYS A 81 -21.23 1.74 2.45
N ASN A 82 -21.87 2.91 2.37
CA ASN A 82 -22.53 3.58 3.48
C ASN A 82 -23.68 4.47 2.98
N GLU A 83 -24.37 5.17 3.88
CA GLU A 83 -25.46 6.09 3.50
C GLU A 83 -24.98 7.46 2.99
N SER A 84 -23.71 7.80 3.22
CA SER A 84 -23.13 9.11 2.91
C SER A 84 -22.19 9.09 1.69
N LEU A 85 -22.34 8.09 0.82
CA LEU A 85 -21.54 7.89 -0.39
C LEU A 85 -21.48 9.14 -1.26
N MET A 86 -20.33 9.36 -1.92
CA MET A 86 -20.22 10.42 -2.91
C MET A 86 -21.30 10.31 -4.00
N LEU A 87 -21.67 11.44 -4.59
CA LEU A 87 -22.55 11.48 -5.76
C LEU A 87 -21.85 11.03 -7.05
N GLY A 88 -20.52 11.13 -7.08
CA GLY A 88 -19.68 10.85 -8.23
C GLY A 88 -18.59 11.92 -8.41
N TYR A 89 -17.70 11.67 -9.36
CA TYR A 89 -16.67 12.63 -9.76
C TYR A 89 -17.27 13.73 -10.64
N TRP A 90 -16.93 14.97 -10.32
CA TRP A 90 -17.41 16.13 -11.06
C TRP A 90 -16.94 16.08 -12.52
N ASN A 91 -17.88 16.16 -13.46
CA ASN A 91 -17.65 16.11 -14.90
C ASN A 91 -16.89 14.87 -15.40
N ASP A 92 -16.95 13.76 -14.64
CA ASP A 92 -16.35 12.48 -15.03
C ASP A 92 -17.30 11.30 -14.73
N PRO A 93 -18.38 11.16 -15.53
CA PRO A 93 -19.35 10.09 -15.34
C PRO A 93 -18.77 8.70 -15.62
N GLU A 94 -17.72 8.59 -16.43
CA GLU A 94 -17.09 7.31 -16.75
C GLU A 94 -16.26 6.81 -15.57
N LEU A 95 -15.39 7.65 -14.99
CA LEU A 95 -14.68 7.30 -13.76
C LEU A 95 -15.65 7.04 -12.60
N THR A 96 -16.78 7.77 -12.56
CA THR A 96 -17.83 7.53 -11.58
C THR A 96 -18.40 6.12 -11.69
N LYS A 97 -18.73 5.64 -12.90
CA LYS A 97 -19.22 4.27 -13.12
C LYS A 97 -18.15 3.21 -12.85
N GLU A 98 -16.88 3.53 -13.10
CA GLU A 98 -15.77 2.62 -12.80
C GLU A 98 -15.57 2.41 -11.31
N VAL A 99 -15.77 3.46 -10.49
CA VAL A 99 -15.55 3.43 -9.05
C VAL A 99 -16.82 3.09 -8.26
N VAL A 100 -18.00 3.52 -8.72
CA VAL A 100 -19.29 3.29 -8.05
C VAL A 100 -20.08 2.26 -8.84
N LYS A 101 -20.25 1.05 -8.27
CA LYS A 101 -21.01 -0.05 -8.90
C LYS A 101 -22.02 -0.59 -7.91
N ASP A 102 -23.29 -0.59 -8.29
CA ASP A 102 -24.38 -1.13 -7.47
C ASP A 102 -24.42 -0.58 -6.03
N GLY A 103 -24.05 0.69 -5.87
CA GLY A 103 -23.98 1.38 -4.57
C GLY A 103 -22.75 1.03 -3.72
N TRP A 104 -21.74 0.38 -4.30
CA TRP A 104 -20.44 0.10 -3.68
C TRP A 104 -19.35 0.96 -4.32
N ILE A 105 -18.44 1.46 -3.49
CA ILE A 105 -17.22 2.12 -3.95
C ILE A 105 -16.09 1.11 -4.00
N TYR A 106 -15.47 1.02 -5.17
CA TYR A 106 -14.21 0.35 -5.42
C TYR A 106 -13.07 1.29 -5.01
N THR A 107 -12.48 1.04 -3.84
CA THR A 107 -11.49 1.94 -3.21
C THR A 107 -10.18 2.04 -4.01
N GLY A 108 -9.90 1.04 -4.85
CA GLY A 108 -8.60 0.84 -5.46
C GLY A 108 -7.50 0.48 -4.45
N ASP A 109 -7.83 0.22 -3.19
CA ASP A 109 -6.96 -0.40 -2.18
C ASP A 109 -7.17 -1.92 -2.20
N LEU A 110 -6.07 -2.65 -2.12
CA LEU A 110 -6.07 -4.10 -1.91
C LEU A 110 -5.87 -4.40 -0.43
N GLY A 111 -6.60 -5.38 0.07
CA GLY A 111 -6.53 -5.77 1.46
C GLY A 111 -7.21 -7.11 1.72
N TYR A 112 -7.24 -7.47 3.00
CA TYR A 112 -7.96 -8.64 3.49
C TYR A 112 -8.54 -8.34 4.88
N ILE A 113 -9.56 -9.09 5.26
CA ILE A 113 -10.10 -9.11 6.62
C ILE A 113 -9.68 -10.45 7.25
N ASP A 114 -9.15 -10.40 8.47
CA ASP A 114 -8.78 -11.60 9.22
C ASP A 114 -9.97 -12.22 9.97
N GLU A 115 -9.74 -13.39 10.59
CA GLU A 115 -10.77 -14.11 11.35
C GLU A 115 -11.28 -13.34 12.58
N GLU A 116 -10.53 -12.34 13.06
CA GLU A 116 -10.92 -11.48 14.19
C GLU A 116 -11.66 -10.20 13.74
N GLY A 117 -11.88 -10.05 12.42
CA GLY A 117 -12.60 -8.93 11.81
C GLY A 117 -11.75 -7.67 11.64
N TYR A 118 -10.42 -7.80 11.66
CA TYR A 118 -9.50 -6.67 11.41
C TYR A 118 -9.18 -6.55 9.93
N LEU A 119 -9.28 -5.34 9.40
CA LEU A 119 -8.90 -5.01 8.04
C LEU A 119 -7.38 -4.78 7.97
N TYR A 120 -6.75 -5.26 6.91
CA TYR A 120 -5.34 -5.00 6.59
C TYR A 120 -5.23 -4.48 5.16
N ILE A 121 -4.52 -3.36 4.99
CA ILE A 121 -4.24 -2.79 3.67
C ILE A 121 -2.90 -3.35 3.19
N VAL A 122 -2.90 -3.93 2.00
CA VAL A 122 -1.74 -4.57 1.39
C VAL A 122 -1.03 -3.63 0.42
N ASP A 123 -1.77 -3.05 -0.52
CA ASP A 123 -1.22 -2.10 -1.50
C ASP A 123 -2.33 -1.33 -2.22
N ARG A 124 -1.98 -0.40 -3.12
CA ARG A 124 -2.91 0.12 -4.12
C ARG A 124 -2.98 -0.83 -5.30
N LYS A 125 -4.18 -1.08 -5.82
CA LYS A 125 -4.42 -1.94 -7.00
C LYS A 125 -3.56 -1.54 -8.21
N LYS A 126 -3.39 -0.23 -8.43
CA LYS A 126 -2.57 0.34 -9.51
C LYS A 126 -1.06 0.28 -9.28
N ASP A 127 -0.61 -0.04 -8.07
CA ASP A 127 0.80 -0.11 -7.69
C ASP A 127 1.29 -1.56 -7.57
N VAL A 128 0.40 -2.55 -7.77
CA VAL A 128 0.78 -3.96 -7.91
C VAL A 128 1.57 -4.16 -9.19
N ILE A 129 2.77 -4.73 -9.06
CA ILE A 129 3.68 -5.02 -10.17
C ILE A 129 3.45 -6.45 -10.62
N LYS A 130 3.22 -6.67 -11.91
CA LYS A 130 3.05 -8.02 -12.48
C LYS A 130 4.36 -8.52 -13.09
N SER A 131 5.24 -9.03 -12.23
CA SER A 131 6.57 -9.54 -12.62
C SER A 131 6.51 -11.04 -12.91
N GLY A 132 6.69 -11.44 -14.16
CA GLY A 132 6.71 -12.86 -14.57
C GLY A 132 5.38 -13.59 -14.36
N GLY A 133 4.27 -12.88 -14.48
CA GLY A 133 2.93 -13.41 -14.20
C GLY A 133 2.58 -13.52 -12.71
N LEU A 134 3.49 -13.12 -11.81
CA LEU A 134 3.26 -13.10 -10.37
C LEU A 134 3.05 -11.67 -9.87
N ALA A 135 2.13 -11.51 -8.90
CA ALA A 135 1.89 -10.24 -8.24
C ALA A 135 3.01 -9.93 -7.24
N VAL A 136 3.57 -8.74 -7.34
CA VAL A 136 4.50 -8.16 -6.36
C VAL A 136 3.84 -6.90 -5.80
N TYR A 137 3.55 -6.92 -4.51
CA TYR A 137 3.04 -5.75 -3.79
C TYR A 137 4.21 -4.81 -3.52
N SER A 138 4.19 -3.66 -4.18
CA SER A 138 5.23 -2.64 -4.06
C SER A 138 5.47 -2.25 -2.61
N LYS A 139 4.40 -2.14 -1.80
CA LYS A 139 4.48 -1.77 -0.39
C LYS A 139 5.27 -2.78 0.46
N GLU A 140 5.14 -4.08 0.18
CA GLU A 140 5.91 -5.14 0.85
C GLU A 140 7.41 -4.97 0.60
N VAL A 141 7.78 -4.66 -0.64
CA VAL A 141 9.17 -4.43 -1.03
C VAL A 141 9.72 -3.15 -0.40
N GLU A 142 8.91 -2.08 -0.37
CA GLU A 142 9.27 -0.82 0.29
C GLU A 142 9.52 -1.00 1.78
N ASP A 143 8.62 -1.71 2.47
CA ASP A 143 8.72 -1.96 3.91
C ASP A 143 9.96 -2.78 4.27
N VAL A 144 10.44 -3.63 3.35
CA VAL A 144 11.74 -4.31 3.50
C VAL A 144 12.88 -3.32 3.30
N ILE A 145 12.92 -2.60 2.17
CA ILE A 145 14.03 -1.69 1.85
C ILE A 145 14.19 -0.59 2.92
N LEU A 146 13.09 -0.09 3.49
CA LEU A 146 13.09 0.92 4.57
C LEU A 146 13.78 0.45 5.86
N LYS A 147 13.95 -0.87 6.06
CA LYS A 147 14.71 -1.39 7.21
C LYS A 147 16.21 -1.22 7.03
N HIS A 148 16.68 -1.00 5.80
CA HIS A 148 18.10 -0.82 5.54
C HIS A 148 18.60 0.49 6.18
N PRO A 149 19.71 0.47 6.96
CA PRO A 149 20.13 1.63 7.75
C PRO A 149 20.47 2.87 6.91
N ALA A 150 20.89 2.69 5.65
CA ALA A 150 21.19 3.77 4.72
C ALA A 150 19.97 4.44 4.07
N VAL A 151 18.80 3.79 4.09
CA VAL A 151 17.62 4.25 3.33
C VAL A 151 16.82 5.25 4.16
N LYS A 152 16.51 6.40 3.56
CA LYS A 152 15.63 7.43 4.13
C LYS A 152 14.20 7.27 3.63
N GLU A 153 14.04 7.15 2.31
CA GLU A 153 12.76 6.93 1.66
C GLU A 153 12.94 5.99 0.47
N VAL A 154 11.86 5.33 0.06
CA VAL A 154 11.86 4.48 -1.12
C VAL A 154 10.48 4.49 -1.78
N ALA A 155 10.48 4.41 -3.11
CA ALA A 155 9.31 4.08 -3.91
C ALA A 155 9.64 2.86 -4.77
N VAL A 156 8.77 1.86 -4.76
CA VAL A 156 8.89 0.68 -5.62
C VAL A 156 7.83 0.75 -6.72
N ILE A 157 8.27 0.57 -7.96
CA ILE A 157 7.43 0.64 -9.15
C ILE A 157 7.76 -0.50 -10.13
N GLY A 158 6.79 -0.83 -10.98
CA GLY A 158 7.00 -1.69 -12.15
C GLY A 158 7.53 -0.88 -13.32
N VAL A 159 8.62 -1.32 -13.93
CA VAL A 159 9.15 -0.77 -15.18
C VAL A 159 9.05 -1.81 -16.29
N PRO A 160 8.94 -1.41 -17.57
CA PRO A 160 8.83 -2.37 -18.66
C PRO A 160 10.05 -3.29 -18.70
N ASP A 161 9.80 -4.58 -18.95
CA ASP A 161 10.85 -5.59 -19.07
C ASP A 161 10.44 -6.66 -20.09
N GLU A 162 11.33 -7.01 -21.02
CA GLU A 162 11.04 -7.95 -22.10
C GLU A 162 10.85 -9.40 -21.61
N ILE A 163 11.45 -9.75 -20.47
CA ILE A 163 11.42 -11.10 -19.91
C ILE A 163 10.27 -11.24 -18.92
N TRP A 164 10.09 -10.24 -18.06
CA TRP A 164 9.18 -10.29 -16.92
C TRP A 164 7.84 -9.59 -17.19
N GLY A 165 7.71 -8.87 -18.30
CA GLY A 165 6.62 -7.92 -18.57
C GLY A 165 6.80 -6.63 -17.75
N GLU A 166 6.89 -6.77 -16.44
CA GLU A 166 7.30 -5.70 -15.52
C GLU A 166 8.45 -6.16 -14.62
N ALA A 167 9.54 -5.40 -14.59
CA ALA A 167 10.61 -5.58 -13.61
C ALA A 167 10.37 -4.67 -12.40
N VAL A 168 10.62 -5.21 -11.20
CA VAL A 168 10.57 -4.43 -9.96
C VAL A 168 11.75 -3.47 -9.92
N LYS A 169 11.49 -2.16 -9.85
CA LYS A 169 12.51 -1.12 -9.65
C LYS A 169 12.28 -0.43 -8.30
N ALA A 170 13.35 -0.26 -7.54
CA ALA A 170 13.34 0.58 -6.34
C ALA A 170 13.98 1.93 -6.64
N ILE A 171 13.33 3.01 -6.22
CA ILE A 171 13.85 4.38 -6.32
C ILE A 171 14.07 4.86 -4.89
N VAL A 172 15.33 5.07 -4.52
CA VAL A 172 15.80 5.18 -3.15
C VAL A 172 16.36 6.58 -2.89
N VAL A 173 15.95 7.17 -1.78
CA VAL A 173 16.59 8.35 -1.18
C VAL A 173 17.41 7.87 0.00
N LEU A 174 18.69 8.22 0.02
CA LEU A 174 19.60 7.87 1.11
C LEU A 174 19.50 8.87 2.27
N LYS A 175 19.94 8.43 3.45
CA LYS A 175 20.23 9.32 4.57
C LYS A 175 21.49 10.13 4.28
N ASP A 176 21.58 11.30 4.90
CA ASP A 176 22.67 12.24 4.67
C ASP A 176 24.03 11.60 5.00
N ASN A 177 25.01 11.82 4.12
CA ASN A 177 26.39 11.32 4.23
C ASN A 177 26.55 9.79 4.29
N VAL A 178 25.55 9.02 3.86
CA VAL A 178 25.66 7.56 3.72
C VAL A 178 25.83 7.19 2.25
N LYS A 179 26.65 6.16 1.98
CA LYS A 179 26.79 5.54 0.66
C LYS A 179 26.43 4.07 0.76
N VAL A 180 25.74 3.56 -0.26
CA VAL A 180 25.38 2.16 -0.42
C VAL A 180 25.23 1.91 -1.92
N SER A 181 25.60 0.73 -2.39
CA SER A 181 25.44 0.33 -3.80
C SER A 181 24.06 -0.25 -4.07
N GLU A 182 23.73 -0.36 -5.35
CA GLU A 182 22.53 -1.06 -5.83
C GLU A 182 22.53 -2.52 -5.38
N GLU A 183 23.66 -3.21 -5.52
CA GLU A 183 23.84 -4.60 -5.13
C GLU A 183 23.62 -4.81 -3.64
N GLU A 184 24.13 -3.91 -2.79
CA GLU A 184 23.94 -3.99 -1.33
C GLU A 184 22.45 -3.91 -0.94
N ILE A 185 21.67 -3.03 -1.59
CA ILE A 185 20.22 -2.95 -1.37
C ILE A 185 19.49 -4.21 -1.87
N ILE A 186 19.86 -4.73 -3.03
CA ILE A 186 19.25 -5.95 -3.59
C ILE A 186 19.62 -7.18 -2.75
N GLU A 187 20.86 -7.25 -2.25
CA GLU A 187 21.33 -8.32 -1.38
C GLU A 187 20.58 -8.31 -0.06
N PHE A 188 20.43 -7.13 0.56
CA PHE A 188 19.64 -6.96 1.78
C PHE A 188 18.20 -7.48 1.61
N CYS A 189 17.59 -7.27 0.44
CA CYS A 189 16.25 -7.78 0.15
C CYS A 189 16.18 -9.31 0.12
N LYS A 190 17.27 -10.04 -0.15
CA LYS A 190 17.25 -11.51 -0.24
C LYS A 190 16.94 -12.20 1.09
N GLU A 191 17.25 -11.56 2.21
CA GLU A 191 16.98 -12.10 3.55
C GLU A 191 15.48 -12.10 3.89
N TYR A 192 14.69 -11.23 3.26
CA TYR A 192 13.29 -10.98 3.62
C TYR A 192 12.30 -11.29 2.50
N LEU A 193 12.75 -11.31 1.24
CA LEU A 193 11.87 -11.43 0.06
C LEU A 193 12.24 -12.64 -0.80
N SER A 194 11.22 -13.32 -1.31
CA SER A 194 11.38 -14.31 -2.38
C SER A 194 12.02 -13.69 -3.62
N SER A 195 12.80 -14.48 -4.37
CA SER A 195 13.64 -13.94 -5.45
C SER A 195 12.90 -13.10 -6.50
N TYR A 196 11.66 -13.47 -6.83
CA TYR A 196 10.84 -12.76 -7.80
C TYR A 196 10.33 -11.39 -7.31
N LYS A 197 10.26 -11.14 -5.99
CA LYS A 197 9.81 -9.86 -5.42
C LYS A 197 10.92 -8.81 -5.29
N LYS A 198 12.18 -9.24 -5.26
CA LYS A 198 13.33 -8.34 -5.09
C LYS A 198 13.37 -7.29 -6.21
N PRO A 199 13.89 -6.08 -5.95
CA PRO A 199 14.24 -5.16 -7.02
C PRO A 199 15.23 -5.82 -7.98
N LYS A 200 15.03 -5.57 -9.28
CA LYS A 200 15.93 -5.96 -10.37
C LYS A 200 16.90 -4.84 -10.66
N SER A 201 16.52 -3.62 -10.28
CA SER A 201 17.41 -2.48 -10.26
C SER A 201 17.04 -1.47 -9.19
N VAL A 202 18.03 -0.66 -8.80
CA VAL A 202 17.90 0.42 -7.82
C VAL A 202 18.38 1.73 -8.44
N GLU A 203 17.58 2.78 -8.32
CA GLU A 203 17.97 4.14 -8.72
C GLU A 203 18.02 5.04 -7.48
N PHE A 204 19.15 5.73 -7.30
CA PHE A 204 19.29 6.69 -6.22
C PHE A 204 18.91 8.09 -6.68
N VAL A 205 18.03 8.76 -5.94
CA VAL A 205 17.57 10.12 -6.24
C VAL A 205 17.69 11.01 -5.00
N GLU A 206 17.81 12.32 -5.21
CA GLU A 206 17.87 13.29 -4.09
C GLU A 206 16.52 13.40 -3.36
N ALA A 207 15.41 13.28 -4.09
CA ALA A 207 14.07 13.34 -3.54
C ALA A 207 13.06 12.58 -4.40
N LEU A 208 12.02 12.05 -3.75
CA LEU A 208 10.85 11.48 -4.43
C LEU A 208 9.81 12.58 -4.68
N PRO A 209 9.09 12.55 -5.81
CA PRO A 209 8.00 13.47 -6.07
C PRO A 209 6.87 13.21 -5.08
N LYS A 210 6.34 14.27 -4.47
CA LYS A 210 5.28 14.20 -3.46
C LYS A 210 4.20 15.22 -3.74
N ASN A 211 2.96 14.88 -3.38
CA ASN A 211 1.88 15.85 -3.35
C ASN A 211 1.99 16.78 -2.12
N PRO A 212 1.15 17.84 -2.01
CA PRO A 212 1.17 18.73 -0.85
C PRO A 212 0.90 18.04 0.50
N ALA A 213 0.26 16.87 0.49
CA ALA A 213 0.04 16.04 1.67
C ALA A 213 1.23 15.10 2.00
N GLY A 214 2.35 15.24 1.28
CA GLY A 214 3.57 14.44 1.46
C GLY A 214 3.51 13.02 0.89
N LYS A 215 2.44 12.65 0.17
CA LYS A 215 2.32 11.31 -0.44
C LYS A 215 3.16 11.22 -1.70
N ILE A 216 3.96 10.15 -1.81
CA ILE A 216 4.79 9.86 -2.97
C ILE A 216 3.92 9.65 -4.22
N LEU A 217 4.25 10.34 -5.31
CA LEU A 217 3.56 10.28 -6.59
C LEU A 217 4.19 9.21 -7.49
N LYS A 218 3.96 7.93 -7.18
CA LYS A 218 4.49 6.79 -7.96
C LYS A 218 4.15 6.84 -9.46
N ARG A 219 3.03 7.46 -9.83
CA ARG A 219 2.64 7.67 -11.24
C ARG A 219 3.70 8.46 -12.00
N GLU A 220 4.18 9.57 -11.45
CA GLU A 220 5.22 10.41 -12.09
C GLU A 220 6.54 9.66 -12.22
N LEU A 221 6.85 8.78 -11.27
CA LEU A 221 8.02 7.92 -11.33
C LEU A 221 7.88 6.89 -12.47
N ARG A 222 6.72 6.24 -12.60
CA ARG A 222 6.44 5.28 -13.68
C ARG A 222 6.48 5.94 -15.06
N GLU A 223 5.89 7.12 -15.21
CA GLU A 223 5.83 7.83 -16.49
C GLU A 223 7.22 8.01 -17.13
N LYS A 224 8.28 8.17 -16.34
CA LYS A 224 9.67 8.27 -16.85
C LYS A 224 10.13 7.04 -17.62
N TYR A 225 9.69 5.84 -17.23
CA TYR A 225 10.11 4.57 -17.84
C TYR A 225 9.13 4.04 -18.87
N TRP A 226 7.84 4.42 -18.76
CA TRP A 226 6.79 3.99 -19.69
C TRP A 226 6.60 4.97 -20.87
N LYS A 227 7.30 6.11 -20.88
CA LYS A 227 7.20 7.11 -21.96
C LYS A 227 7.54 6.49 -23.33
N GLY A 228 6.60 6.57 -24.26
CA GLY A 228 6.75 6.03 -25.63
C GLY A 228 6.30 4.57 -25.78
N MET A 229 5.94 3.89 -24.69
CA MET A 229 5.26 2.60 -24.75
C MET A 229 3.74 2.84 -24.72
N GLY A 230 2.98 2.19 -25.62
CA GLY A 230 1.54 2.41 -25.80
C GLY A 230 0.65 2.05 -24.61
N ARG A 231 1.23 1.61 -23.48
CA ARG A 231 0.53 1.23 -22.26
C ARG A 231 0.74 2.30 -21.18
N ARG A 232 -0.34 2.98 -20.78
CA ARG A 232 -0.36 3.84 -19.59
C ARG A 232 -0.65 2.95 -18.36
N ILE A 233 0.22 2.98 -17.34
CA ILE A 233 0.09 2.23 -16.07
C ILE A 233 0.20 3.20 -14.87
#